data_AF-A0A8C3K291-F1
#
_entry.id   AF-A0A8C3K291-F1
#
_cell.length_a   1.000
_cell.length_b   1.000
_cell.length_c   1.000
_cell.angle_alpha   90.00
_cell.angle_beta   90.00
_cell.angle_gamma   90.00
#
_symmetry.space_group_name_H-M   'P 1'
#
loop_
_entity.id
_entity.type
_entity.pdbx_description
1 polymer ?
#
loop_
_entity_poly.entity_id
_entity_poly.type
_entity_poly.pdbx_seq_one_letter_code
_entity_poly.pdbx_strand_id
1 'polypeptide(L)'
;MKKTTHSCFLLIILLIRMVPSLSSTVNYTDPTLEPVVTENSVIRQKIIDSQFKCYERMNRAPPYKKKGLFCNRTWDGWLCWDDTPAGRITAQNCPDYFPDFDPTERASKYCDETGNWFRHPESNRTWSNYTLCNSFTSEKLKMAFILYYMAIVGHALSITSLLISLAIFFYFKSLSCQRITLHKNLFFSYVLNSVFTIAHLIAVVPNPGLVKRDPASCKVLQFFHQYMLGCNYFWMLCEGIYLHTLIVVAVFAEEQRLHWYYLLGWGFPLVPASIHAVARAKYFNDNCWMSVDTHLLYIVHGPVMAALLVNFFFLLNIVRVLVTKLRDTHRAESNMYMKAVRATLILVPLLGIQFVIIPWRPENRLAGEIYDYIMHILMHYQGLLVATIFCFFNGEVQGALKRQWTQYKTQWGQRRREHCSTRSTSYTATSITEVPVYLYHHDSNNEQLNGRYAEDSELVALKSGETSA
;
A
#
# COMPACT_ATOMS: atom_id res chain seq x y z
N MET A 1 20.76 -18.85 -15.28
CA MET A 1 20.14 -17.77 -14.47
C MET A 1 20.20 -16.34 -15.07
N LYS A 2 21.01 -16.02 -16.10
CA LYS A 2 20.96 -14.69 -16.77
C LYS A 2 19.65 -14.44 -17.56
N LYS A 3 18.96 -15.49 -18.02
CA LYS A 3 17.68 -15.39 -18.76
C LYS A 3 16.49 -14.95 -17.89
N THR A 4 16.45 -15.33 -16.62
CA THR A 4 15.31 -15.06 -15.73
C THR A 4 15.24 -13.59 -15.31
N THR A 5 16.39 -12.93 -15.12
CA THR A 5 16.48 -11.52 -14.70
C THR A 5 16.06 -10.55 -15.82
N HIS A 6 16.49 -10.81 -17.06
CA HIS A 6 16.02 -10.05 -18.22
C HIS A 6 14.53 -10.26 -18.46
N SER A 7 14.03 -11.49 -18.29
CA SER A 7 12.62 -11.81 -18.46
C SER A 7 11.73 -11.06 -17.47
N CYS A 8 12.13 -10.94 -16.20
CA CYS A 8 11.36 -10.21 -15.18
C CYS A 8 11.34 -8.70 -15.44
N PHE A 9 12.48 -8.11 -15.83
CA PHE A 9 12.57 -6.68 -16.15
C PHE A 9 11.83 -6.32 -17.45
N LEU A 10 11.89 -7.17 -18.47
CA LEU A 10 11.08 -7.06 -19.68
C LEU A 10 9.59 -7.24 -19.39
N LEU A 11 9.22 -8.15 -18.49
CA LEU A 11 7.82 -8.34 -18.09
C LEU A 11 7.28 -7.07 -17.40
N ILE A 12 8.06 -6.43 -16.53
CA ILE A 12 7.69 -5.16 -15.89
C ILE A 12 7.53 -4.05 -16.93
N ILE A 13 8.46 -3.91 -17.88
CA ILE A 13 8.37 -2.91 -18.95
C ILE A 13 7.18 -3.19 -19.88
N LEU A 14 6.92 -4.46 -20.20
CA LEU A 14 5.76 -4.88 -21.00
C LEU A 14 4.44 -4.61 -20.27
N LEU A 15 4.36 -4.87 -18.96
CA LEU A 15 3.18 -4.60 -18.15
C LEU A 15 2.93 -3.10 -17.95
N ILE A 16 3.99 -2.29 -17.81
CA ILE A 16 3.89 -0.82 -17.80
C ILE A 16 3.42 -0.29 -19.17
N ARG A 17 3.84 -0.93 -20.27
CA ARG A 17 3.37 -0.59 -21.64
C ARG A 17 1.96 -1.12 -21.96
N MET A 18 1.44 -2.08 -21.21
CA MET A 18 0.05 -2.55 -21.34
C MET A 18 -0.96 -1.61 -20.67
N VAL A 19 -0.51 -0.62 -19.88
CA VAL A 19 -1.36 0.50 -19.47
C VAL A 19 -1.68 1.30 -20.74
N PRO A 20 -2.95 1.36 -21.19
CA PRO A 20 -3.28 2.08 -22.41
C PRO A 20 -2.97 3.56 -22.21
N SER A 21 -2.00 4.10 -22.94
CA SER A 21 -1.87 5.53 -23.15
C SER A 21 -2.99 5.96 -24.10
N LEU A 22 -4.20 6.16 -23.57
CA LEU A 22 -5.32 6.62 -24.38
C LEU A 22 -5.50 8.13 -24.23
N SER A 23 -4.79 8.86 -25.09
CA SER A 23 -5.19 10.18 -25.53
C SER A 23 -6.36 10.03 -26.50
N SER A 24 -7.55 10.54 -26.16
CA SER A 24 -8.60 10.77 -27.15
C SER A 24 -9.70 11.70 -26.63
N THR A 25 -9.67 12.91 -27.16
CA THR A 25 -10.77 13.78 -27.60
C THR A 25 -12.21 13.33 -27.30
N VAL A 26 -12.90 14.21 -26.56
CA VAL A 26 -14.36 14.19 -26.30
C VAL A 26 -15.09 14.52 -27.60
N ASN A 27 -15.91 13.58 -28.10
CA ASN A 27 -16.96 13.88 -29.08
C ASN A 27 -18.32 13.55 -28.44
N TYR A 28 -19.10 14.59 -28.16
CA TYR A 28 -20.46 14.50 -27.64
C TYR A 28 -21.39 14.02 -28.76
N THR A 29 -21.96 12.83 -28.62
CA THR A 29 -23.22 12.46 -29.29
C THR A 29 -24.11 11.71 -28.29
N ASP A 30 -25.37 12.10 -28.32
CA ASP A 30 -26.47 11.91 -27.36
C ASP A 30 -26.91 10.44 -27.15
N PRO A 31 -27.21 9.97 -25.91
CA PRO A 31 -27.57 8.57 -25.64
C PRO A 31 -29.09 8.35 -25.51
N THR A 32 -29.66 7.46 -26.33
CA THR A 32 -31.06 7.01 -26.21
C THR A 32 -31.18 5.73 -25.37
N LEU A 33 -31.80 5.91 -24.20
CA LEU A 33 -32.98 5.18 -23.72
C LEU A 33 -32.95 3.63 -23.68
N GLU A 34 -32.26 2.97 -22.73
CA GLU A 34 -32.64 1.60 -22.33
C GLU A 34 -32.19 1.02 -20.96
N PRO A 35 -31.30 1.62 -20.12
CA PRO A 35 -30.94 0.99 -18.83
C PRO A 35 -31.77 1.47 -17.61
N VAL A 36 -32.59 2.53 -17.73
CA VAL A 36 -33.24 3.21 -16.59
C VAL A 36 -34.52 2.50 -16.09
N VAL A 37 -35.11 1.61 -16.89
CA VAL A 37 -36.43 1.02 -16.59
C VAL A 37 -36.34 -0.12 -15.57
N THR A 38 -35.27 -0.91 -15.60
CA THR A 38 -35.14 -2.12 -14.75
C THR A 38 -34.80 -1.76 -13.29
N GLU A 39 -33.92 -0.79 -13.07
CA GLU A 39 -33.48 -0.39 -11.73
C GLU A 39 -34.63 0.22 -10.91
N ASN A 40 -35.40 1.12 -11.53
CA ASN A 40 -36.58 1.73 -10.90
C ASN A 40 -37.66 0.70 -10.52
N SER A 41 -37.79 -0.38 -11.29
CA SER A 41 -38.75 -1.45 -10.99
C SER A 41 -38.39 -2.24 -9.72
N VAL A 42 -37.09 -2.50 -9.51
CA VAL A 42 -36.58 -3.21 -8.33
C VAL A 42 -36.71 -2.36 -7.07
N ILE A 43 -36.35 -1.07 -7.16
CA ILE A 43 -36.48 -0.11 -6.05
C ILE A 43 -37.95 -0.03 -5.61
N ARG A 44 -38.87 0.10 -6.58
CA ARG A 44 -40.30 0.16 -6.30
C ARG A 44 -40.80 -1.10 -5.60
N GLN A 45 -40.34 -2.28 -6.01
CA GLN A 45 -40.70 -3.53 -5.36
C GLN A 45 -40.25 -3.60 -3.91
N LYS A 46 -39.02 -3.17 -3.61
CA LYS A 46 -38.48 -3.11 -2.24
C LYS A 46 -39.25 -2.12 -1.34
N ILE A 47 -39.67 -0.98 -1.89
CA ILE A 47 -40.50 -0.01 -1.16
C ILE A 47 -41.86 -0.62 -0.80
N ILE A 48 -42.51 -1.31 -1.75
CA ILE A 48 -43.79 -1.97 -1.51
C ILE A 48 -43.67 -3.07 -0.45
N ASP A 49 -42.63 -3.90 -0.51
CA ASP A 49 -42.36 -4.93 0.50
C ASP A 49 -42.12 -4.31 1.89
N SER A 50 -41.33 -3.24 1.97
CA SER A 50 -41.06 -2.52 3.22
C SER A 50 -42.33 -1.88 3.80
N GLN A 51 -43.18 -1.30 2.95
CA GLN A 51 -44.47 -0.76 3.33
C GLN A 51 -45.40 -1.85 3.89
N PHE A 52 -45.49 -3.00 3.23
CA PHE A 52 -46.30 -4.13 3.70
C PHE A 52 -45.84 -4.62 5.08
N LYS A 53 -44.53 -4.83 5.26
CA LYS A 53 -43.93 -5.19 6.55
C LYS A 53 -44.23 -4.17 7.64
N CYS A 54 -44.21 -2.87 7.31
CA CYS A 54 -44.56 -1.83 8.25
C CYS A 54 -46.02 -1.94 8.73
N TYR A 55 -46.97 -2.06 7.80
CA TYR A 55 -48.39 -2.19 8.18
C TYR A 55 -48.68 -3.46 8.97
N GLU A 56 -48.06 -4.58 8.60
CA GLU A 56 -48.17 -5.82 9.36
C GLU A 56 -47.64 -5.64 10.80
N ARG A 57 -46.48 -4.98 10.96
CA ARG A 57 -45.91 -4.64 12.26
C ARG A 57 -46.82 -3.71 13.05
N MET A 58 -47.38 -2.67 12.42
CA MET A 58 -48.31 -1.74 13.05
C MET A 58 -49.57 -2.43 13.55
N ASN A 59 -50.09 -3.41 12.82
CA ASN A 59 -51.28 -4.18 13.20
C ASN A 59 -51.02 -5.21 14.31
N ARG A 60 -49.82 -5.83 14.32
CA ARG A 60 -49.46 -6.84 15.32
C ARG A 60 -48.97 -6.25 16.65
N ALA A 61 -48.30 -5.10 16.62
CA ALA A 61 -47.69 -4.56 17.83
C ALA A 61 -48.76 -4.04 18.81
N PRO A 62 -48.62 -4.32 20.11
CA PRO A 62 -49.61 -3.92 21.11
C PRO A 62 -49.78 -2.39 21.17
N PRO A 63 -50.92 -1.89 21.68
CA PRO A 63 -51.12 -0.47 21.89
C PRO A 63 -50.02 0.13 22.77
N TYR A 64 -49.67 1.38 22.52
CA TYR A 64 -48.66 2.08 23.30
C TYR A 64 -49.09 2.20 24.78
N LYS A 65 -48.29 1.66 25.69
CA LYS A 65 -48.65 1.51 27.12
C LYS A 65 -48.07 2.58 28.05
N LYS A 66 -47.26 3.51 27.55
CA LYS A 66 -46.64 4.53 28.41
C LYS A 66 -47.59 5.70 28.63
N LYS A 67 -47.59 6.25 29.85
CA LYS A 67 -48.39 7.45 30.20
C LYS A 67 -47.78 8.69 29.52
N GLY A 68 -48.64 9.55 28.98
CA GLY A 68 -48.27 10.83 28.37
C GLY A 68 -48.70 10.95 26.90
N LEU A 69 -48.57 12.15 26.33
CA LEU A 69 -48.77 12.40 24.91
C LEU A 69 -47.70 11.66 24.09
N PHE A 70 -48.09 11.13 22.94
CA PHE A 70 -47.20 10.41 22.03
C PHE A 70 -47.68 10.56 20.60
N CYS A 71 -46.75 10.44 19.67
CA CYS A 71 -47.05 10.35 18.25
C CYS A 71 -47.28 8.90 17.86
N ASN A 72 -48.39 8.62 17.18
CA ASN A 72 -48.72 7.29 16.69
C ASN A 72 -47.71 6.81 15.65
N ARG A 73 -47.44 5.50 15.67
CA ARG A 73 -46.68 4.80 14.64
C ARG A 73 -47.22 5.10 13.23
N THR A 74 -46.34 5.25 12.25
CA THR A 74 -46.71 5.67 10.89
C THR A 74 -45.69 5.26 9.84
N TRP A 75 -46.15 5.14 8.60
CA TRP A 75 -45.31 4.99 7.41
C TRP A 75 -45.16 6.35 6.74
N ASP A 76 -43.95 6.84 6.57
CA ASP A 76 -43.69 8.16 5.97
C ASP A 76 -43.46 8.12 4.45
N GLY A 77 -43.63 6.95 3.84
CA GLY A 77 -43.33 6.70 2.43
C GLY A 77 -42.08 5.84 2.23
N TRP A 78 -41.13 5.90 3.17
CA TRP A 78 -39.83 5.24 3.05
C TRP A 78 -39.48 4.34 4.25
N LEU A 79 -39.79 4.80 5.46
CA LEU A 79 -39.50 4.09 6.69
C LEU A 79 -40.72 3.96 7.60
N CYS A 80 -40.68 2.90 8.42
CA CYS A 80 -41.69 2.62 9.43
C CYS A 80 -41.28 3.26 10.75
N TRP A 81 -42.10 4.16 11.29
CA TRP A 81 -41.84 4.86 12.53
C TRP A 81 -42.70 4.28 13.65
N ASP A 82 -42.09 3.95 14.78
CA ASP A 82 -42.77 3.44 15.97
C ASP A 82 -43.40 4.55 16.82
N ASP A 83 -44.28 4.17 17.76
CA ASP A 83 -44.88 5.10 18.72
C ASP A 83 -43.81 5.81 19.55
N THR A 84 -43.81 7.14 19.50
CA THR A 84 -42.74 7.96 20.08
C THR A 84 -43.32 8.94 21.11
N PRO A 85 -42.78 9.02 22.33
CA PRO A 85 -43.23 10.02 23.32
C PRO A 85 -43.11 11.45 22.79
N ALA A 86 -44.02 12.32 23.21
CA ALA A 86 -43.96 13.76 22.93
C ALA A 86 -42.63 14.38 23.38
N GLY A 87 -42.13 15.34 22.60
CA GLY A 87 -40.85 16.03 22.84
C GLY A 87 -39.59 15.20 22.56
N ARG A 88 -39.70 14.04 21.90
CA ARG A 88 -38.54 13.19 21.56
C ARG A 88 -38.29 13.08 20.07
N ILE A 89 -37.01 12.96 19.73
CA ILE A 89 -36.55 12.56 18.40
C ILE A 89 -36.39 11.05 18.38
N THR A 90 -36.97 10.40 17.39
CA THR A 90 -36.73 9.00 17.06
C THR A 90 -35.82 8.93 15.83
N ALA A 91 -34.95 7.93 15.76
CA ALA A 91 -34.00 7.77 14.66
C ALA A 91 -33.75 6.30 14.35
N GLN A 92 -33.59 6.00 13.06
CA GLN A 92 -33.34 4.64 12.56
C GLN A 92 -32.46 4.73 11.31
N ASN A 93 -31.87 3.60 10.91
CA ASN A 93 -30.99 3.53 9.75
C ASN A 93 -31.72 3.94 8.46
N CYS A 94 -30.98 4.57 7.55
CA CYS A 94 -31.49 4.92 6.24
C CYS A 94 -31.85 3.65 5.44
N PRO A 95 -32.85 3.72 4.55
CA PRO A 95 -33.24 2.58 3.73
C PRO A 95 -32.14 2.14 2.74
N ASP A 96 -32.05 0.83 2.49
CA ASP A 96 -31.05 0.18 1.63
C ASP A 96 -31.52 -0.04 0.17
N TYR A 97 -32.70 0.49 -0.17
CA TYR A 97 -33.30 0.30 -1.48
C TYR A 97 -33.05 1.44 -2.46
N PHE A 98 -32.46 2.57 -2.03
CA PHE A 98 -32.03 3.63 -2.94
C PHE A 98 -30.52 3.55 -3.18
N PRO A 99 -30.05 3.61 -4.44
CA PRO A 99 -28.60 3.58 -4.74
C PRO A 99 -27.88 4.82 -4.21
N ASP A 100 -28.59 5.93 -4.09
CA ASP A 100 -28.05 7.21 -3.65
C ASP A 100 -28.08 7.37 -2.12
N PHE A 101 -28.52 6.35 -1.38
CA PHE A 101 -28.60 6.39 0.08
C PHE A 101 -27.49 5.61 0.76
N ASP A 102 -27.06 6.07 1.93
CA ASP A 102 -26.08 5.42 2.78
C ASP A 102 -26.82 4.75 3.96
N PRO A 103 -26.99 3.40 3.96
CA PRO A 103 -27.74 2.69 5.00
C PRO A 103 -27.07 2.73 6.38
N THR A 104 -25.80 3.14 6.46
CA THR A 104 -25.08 3.28 7.73
C THR A 104 -25.45 4.57 8.47
N GLU A 105 -25.98 5.55 7.75
CA GLU A 105 -26.46 6.81 8.30
C GLU A 105 -27.86 6.63 8.90
N ARG A 106 -28.32 7.64 9.66
CA ARG A 106 -29.62 7.60 10.34
C ARG A 106 -30.55 8.70 9.87
N ALA A 107 -31.77 8.30 9.50
CA ALA A 107 -32.90 9.20 9.35
C ALA A 107 -33.49 9.49 10.73
N SER A 108 -34.02 10.70 10.92
CA SER A 108 -34.63 11.10 12.19
C SER A 108 -36.00 11.76 12.00
N LYS A 109 -36.87 11.59 12.99
CA LYS A 109 -38.21 12.18 13.02
C LYS A 109 -38.53 12.72 14.40
N TYR A 110 -39.05 13.93 14.45
CA TYR A 110 -39.36 14.62 15.70
C TYR A 110 -40.85 14.55 16.04
N CYS A 111 -41.16 14.07 17.25
CA CYS A 111 -42.48 14.17 17.84
C CYS A 111 -42.53 15.41 18.72
N ASP A 112 -43.41 16.34 18.40
CA ASP A 112 -43.53 17.60 19.14
C ASP A 112 -44.09 17.39 20.56
N GLU A 113 -44.06 18.44 21.37
CA GLU A 113 -44.56 18.39 22.76
C GLU A 113 -46.09 18.20 22.85
N THR A 114 -46.81 18.48 21.77
CA THR A 114 -48.27 18.33 21.69
C THR A 114 -48.71 16.91 21.30
N GLY A 115 -47.77 16.02 20.98
CA GLY A 115 -48.04 14.66 20.53
C GLY A 115 -48.33 14.54 19.03
N ASN A 116 -47.93 15.53 18.23
CA ASN A 116 -48.04 15.50 16.78
C ASN A 116 -46.66 15.37 16.12
N TRP A 117 -46.63 14.69 14.96
CA TRP A 117 -45.42 14.64 14.16
C TRP A 117 -45.08 16.02 13.61
N PHE A 118 -43.81 16.41 13.72
CA PHE A 118 -43.33 17.69 13.20
C PHE A 118 -43.71 17.88 11.73
N ARG A 119 -44.22 19.08 11.41
CA ARG A 119 -44.63 19.46 10.05
C ARG A 119 -43.64 20.47 9.48
N HIS A 120 -43.25 20.27 8.23
CA HIS A 120 -42.33 21.19 7.56
C HIS A 120 -42.99 22.57 7.37
N PRO A 121 -42.31 23.69 7.67
CA PRO A 121 -42.90 25.03 7.62
C PRO A 121 -43.39 25.42 6.22
N GLU A 122 -42.74 24.96 5.16
CA GLU A 122 -43.10 25.33 3.78
C GLU A 122 -44.18 24.43 3.17
N SER A 123 -44.19 23.12 3.47
CA SER A 123 -45.07 22.15 2.81
C SER A 123 -46.26 21.73 3.69
N ASN A 124 -46.24 22.08 4.97
CA ASN A 124 -47.24 21.71 5.98
C ASN A 124 -47.53 20.19 6.05
N ARG A 125 -46.60 19.35 5.58
CA ARG A 125 -46.65 17.89 5.64
C ARG A 125 -45.78 17.39 6.78
N THR A 126 -46.14 16.23 7.34
CA THR A 126 -45.29 15.54 8.32
C THR A 126 -43.92 15.28 7.71
N TRP A 127 -42.88 15.65 8.44
CA TRP A 127 -41.52 15.66 7.91
C TRP A 127 -40.61 14.71 8.68
N SER A 128 -39.72 14.08 7.93
CA SER A 128 -38.64 13.22 8.41
C SER A 128 -37.33 13.75 7.82
N ASN A 129 -36.29 13.84 8.64
CA ASN A 129 -34.97 14.30 8.22
C ASN A 129 -34.16 13.15 7.60
N TYR A 130 -34.00 13.19 6.28
CA TYR A 130 -33.17 12.27 5.50
C TYR A 130 -31.87 12.92 4.99
N THR A 131 -31.52 14.12 5.44
CA THR A 131 -30.37 14.88 4.90
C THR A 131 -29.04 14.12 5.01
N LEU A 132 -28.86 13.34 6.07
CA LEU A 132 -27.66 12.51 6.27
C LEU A 132 -27.66 11.25 5.40
N CYS A 133 -28.82 10.80 4.92
CA CYS A 133 -28.93 9.57 4.14
C CYS A 133 -28.33 9.71 2.74
N ASN A 134 -28.12 10.92 2.22
CA ASN A 134 -27.56 11.09 0.88
C ASN A 134 -26.08 10.62 0.82
N SER A 135 -25.79 9.63 -0.02
CA SER A 135 -24.44 9.12 -0.29
C SER A 135 -23.58 10.12 -1.06
N PHE A 136 -24.19 10.97 -1.89
CA PHE A 136 -23.51 11.92 -2.78
C PHE A 136 -23.43 13.34 -2.21
N THR A 137 -23.17 13.48 -0.91
CA THR A 137 -22.90 14.81 -0.35
C THR A 137 -21.54 15.33 -0.84
N SER A 138 -21.41 16.65 -1.00
CA SER A 138 -20.15 17.30 -1.40
C SER A 138 -18.97 16.90 -0.51
N GLU A 139 -19.22 16.70 0.79
CA GLU A 139 -18.24 16.23 1.76
C GLU A 139 -17.81 14.78 1.49
N LYS A 140 -18.75 13.84 1.29
CA LYS A 140 -18.42 12.43 0.97
C LYS A 140 -17.66 12.31 -0.35
N LEU A 141 -18.04 13.09 -1.36
CA LEU A 141 -17.35 13.12 -2.65
C LEU A 141 -15.92 13.68 -2.51
N LYS A 142 -15.75 14.77 -1.76
CA LYS A 142 -14.43 15.35 -1.47
C LYS A 142 -13.53 14.34 -0.76
N MET A 143 -14.06 13.65 0.25
CA MET A 143 -13.33 12.60 0.98
C MET A 143 -12.91 11.46 0.04
N ALA A 144 -13.81 10.97 -0.81
CA ALA A 144 -13.50 9.94 -1.80
C ALA A 144 -12.39 10.37 -2.77
N PHE A 145 -12.43 11.61 -3.27
CA PHE A 145 -11.35 12.16 -4.11
C PHE A 145 -10.02 12.26 -3.36
N ILE A 146 -10.03 12.70 -2.10
CA ILE A 146 -8.80 12.76 -1.28
C ILE A 146 -8.20 11.36 -1.12
N LEU A 147 -9.01 10.35 -0.79
CA LEU A 147 -8.56 8.96 -0.67
C LEU A 147 -8.05 8.42 -2.01
N TYR A 148 -8.72 8.74 -3.13
CA TYR A 148 -8.30 8.37 -4.48
C TYR A 148 -6.92 8.95 -4.84
N TYR A 149 -6.70 10.25 -4.63
CA TYR A 149 -5.39 10.87 -4.88
C TYR A 149 -4.31 10.33 -3.94
N MET A 150 -4.64 10.11 -2.67
CA MET A 150 -3.73 9.51 -1.70
C MET A 150 -3.31 8.10 -2.12
N ALA A 151 -4.24 7.28 -2.62
CA ALA A 151 -3.95 5.95 -3.14
C ALA A 151 -3.01 6.00 -4.36
N ILE A 152 -3.27 6.88 -5.32
CA ILE A 152 -2.41 7.05 -6.50
C ILE A 152 -0.99 7.46 -6.10
N VAL A 153 -0.87 8.49 -5.25
CA VAL A 153 0.44 8.99 -4.79
C VAL A 153 1.18 7.91 -4.00
N GLY A 154 0.49 7.22 -3.09
CA GLY A 154 1.07 6.13 -2.29
C GLY A 154 1.61 5.00 -3.16
N HIS A 155 0.81 4.49 -4.10
CA HIS A 155 1.25 3.43 -5.00
C HIS A 155 2.37 3.88 -5.97
N ALA A 156 2.35 5.13 -6.46
CA ALA A 156 3.41 5.65 -7.33
C ALA A 156 4.76 5.75 -6.61
N LEU A 157 4.77 6.26 -5.37
CA LEU A 157 5.97 6.31 -4.52
C LEU A 157 6.46 4.90 -4.15
N SER A 158 5.53 4.00 -3.83
CA SER A 158 5.80 2.59 -3.55
C SER A 158 6.48 1.91 -4.75
N ILE A 159 5.92 2.02 -5.96
CA ILE A 159 6.50 1.43 -7.18
C ILE A 159 7.91 1.97 -7.41
N THR A 160 8.10 3.30 -7.33
CA THR A 160 9.40 3.93 -7.57
C THR A 160 10.47 3.40 -6.61
N SER A 161 10.17 3.37 -5.31
CA SER A 161 11.10 2.89 -4.28
C SER A 161 11.37 1.37 -4.38
N LEU A 162 10.36 0.57 -4.70
CA LEU A 162 10.49 -0.88 -4.88
C LEU A 162 11.31 -1.23 -6.13
N LEU A 163 11.13 -0.52 -7.24
CA LEU A 163 11.92 -0.72 -8.45
C LEU A 163 13.41 -0.40 -8.22
N ILE A 164 13.71 0.69 -7.51
CA ILE A 164 15.08 1.01 -7.11
C ILE A 164 15.66 -0.10 -6.23
N SER A 165 14.89 -0.57 -5.24
CA SER A 165 15.32 -1.64 -4.33
C SER A 165 15.56 -2.97 -5.05
N LEU A 166 14.68 -3.35 -5.98
CA LEU A 166 14.86 -4.53 -6.83
C LEU A 166 16.11 -4.39 -7.70
N ALA A 167 16.34 -3.23 -8.31
CA ALA A 167 17.53 -2.97 -9.12
C ALA A 167 18.82 -3.15 -8.31
N ILE A 168 18.87 -2.61 -7.08
CA ILE A 168 19.99 -2.79 -6.16
C ILE A 168 20.22 -4.28 -5.87
N PHE A 169 19.18 -5.03 -5.49
CA PHE A 169 19.31 -6.45 -5.17
C PHE A 169 19.64 -7.35 -6.37
N PHE A 170 19.31 -6.93 -7.59
CA PHE A 170 19.73 -7.62 -8.81
C PHE A 170 21.17 -7.28 -9.21
N TYR A 171 21.61 -6.03 -9.01
CA TYR A 171 22.97 -5.59 -9.30
C TYR A 171 23.99 -6.24 -8.35
N PHE A 172 23.72 -6.22 -7.05
CA PHE A 172 24.59 -6.79 -6.03
C PHE A 172 24.36 -8.29 -5.85
N LYS A 173 24.86 -9.10 -6.80
CA LYS A 173 24.80 -10.57 -6.69
C LYS A 173 25.45 -11.10 -5.39
N SER A 174 26.45 -10.38 -4.86
CA SER A 174 27.12 -10.69 -3.58
C SER A 174 26.16 -10.74 -2.38
N LEU A 175 25.07 -9.96 -2.41
CA LEU A 175 24.06 -9.93 -1.33
C LEU A 175 22.96 -11.00 -1.52
N SER A 176 23.01 -11.80 -2.60
CA SER A 176 21.93 -12.71 -2.95
C SER A 176 21.97 -14.00 -2.12
N CYS A 177 21.43 -13.94 -0.91
CA CYS A 177 21.13 -15.08 -0.05
C CYS A 177 19.70 -15.60 -0.30
N GLN A 178 19.38 -16.80 0.21
CA GLN A 178 18.03 -17.39 0.23
C GLN A 178 16.96 -16.38 0.69
N ARG A 179 17.18 -15.71 1.84
CA ARG A 179 16.29 -14.65 2.36
C ARG A 179 16.02 -13.56 1.32
N ILE A 180 17.07 -13.08 0.66
CA ILE A 180 16.98 -12.01 -0.32
C ILE A 180 16.25 -12.47 -1.59
N THR A 181 16.33 -13.75 -1.96
CA THR A 181 15.49 -14.28 -3.05
C THR A 181 14.00 -14.27 -2.71
N LEU A 182 13.64 -14.51 -1.45
CA LEU A 182 12.25 -14.40 -0.99
C LEU A 182 11.78 -12.93 -0.97
N HIS A 183 12.58 -12.02 -0.44
CA HIS A 183 12.28 -10.57 -0.46
C HIS A 183 12.15 -10.02 -1.89
N LYS A 184 12.96 -10.50 -2.85
CA LYS A 184 12.83 -10.14 -4.27
C LYS A 184 11.45 -10.50 -4.82
N ASN A 185 10.95 -11.70 -4.53
CA ASN A 185 9.61 -12.11 -4.98
C ASN A 185 8.50 -11.33 -4.28
N LEU A 186 8.64 -11.06 -2.98
CA LEU A 186 7.71 -10.20 -2.25
C LEU A 186 7.66 -8.79 -2.85
N PHE A 187 8.80 -8.16 -3.10
CA PHE A 187 8.86 -6.82 -3.71
C PHE A 187 8.27 -6.83 -5.12
N PHE A 188 8.53 -7.88 -5.89
CA PHE A 188 7.92 -8.05 -7.19
C PHE A 188 6.39 -8.18 -7.11
N SER A 189 5.86 -8.91 -6.14
CA SER A 189 4.41 -8.99 -5.89
C SER A 189 3.81 -7.61 -5.55
N TYR A 190 4.50 -6.78 -4.76
CA TYR A 190 4.05 -5.41 -4.45
C TYR A 190 4.06 -4.49 -5.67
N VAL A 191 5.07 -4.61 -6.55
CA VAL A 191 5.12 -3.87 -7.81
C VAL A 191 3.94 -4.25 -8.70
N LEU A 192 3.71 -5.55 -8.91
CA LEU A 192 2.58 -6.01 -9.72
C LEU A 192 1.24 -5.58 -9.13
N ASN A 193 1.03 -5.78 -7.83
CA ASN A 193 -0.18 -5.34 -7.14
C ASN A 193 -0.42 -3.84 -7.33
N SER A 194 0.60 -3.01 -7.07
CA SER A 194 0.48 -1.55 -7.22
C SER A 194 0.20 -1.11 -8.65
N VAL A 195 0.80 -1.75 -9.65
CA VAL A 195 0.56 -1.45 -11.08
C VAL A 195 -0.89 -1.77 -11.45
N PHE A 196 -1.40 -2.95 -11.06
CA PHE A 196 -2.78 -3.32 -11.36
C PHE A 196 -3.80 -2.51 -10.55
N THR A 197 -3.51 -2.12 -9.31
CA THR A 197 -4.36 -1.21 -8.53
C THR A 197 -4.41 0.18 -9.17
N ILE A 198 -3.29 0.76 -9.61
CA ILE A 198 -3.30 2.03 -10.34
C ILE A 198 -4.08 1.91 -11.65
N ALA A 199 -3.85 0.84 -12.42
CA ALA A 199 -4.57 0.60 -13.66
C ALA A 199 -6.08 0.49 -13.42
N HIS A 200 -6.49 -0.21 -12.36
CA HIS A 200 -7.89 -0.29 -11.94
C HIS A 200 -8.44 1.09 -11.55
N LEU A 201 -7.74 1.84 -10.69
CA LEU A 201 -8.16 3.16 -10.24
C LEU A 201 -8.33 4.15 -11.41
N ILE A 202 -7.41 4.17 -12.37
CA ILE A 202 -7.47 5.10 -13.52
C ILE A 202 -8.48 4.64 -14.59
N ALA A 203 -8.59 3.34 -14.85
CA ALA A 203 -9.48 2.85 -15.91
C ALA A 203 -10.95 2.79 -15.48
N VAL A 204 -11.21 2.46 -14.21
CA VAL A 204 -12.55 2.10 -13.73
C VAL A 204 -13.25 3.24 -13.00
N VAL A 205 -12.55 4.02 -12.17
CA VAL A 205 -13.16 5.07 -11.34
C VAL A 205 -13.61 6.30 -12.13
N PRO A 206 -12.80 6.89 -13.04
CA PRO A 206 -13.17 8.15 -13.71
C PRO A 206 -14.04 7.96 -14.97
N ASN A 207 -14.17 6.74 -15.53
CA ASN A 207 -14.76 6.54 -16.85
C ASN A 207 -15.95 5.55 -16.83
N PRO A 208 -17.15 5.97 -16.40
CA PRO A 208 -18.36 5.16 -16.52
C PRO A 208 -18.69 4.81 -17.98
N GLY A 209 -18.19 5.59 -18.95
CA GLY A 209 -18.31 5.32 -20.39
C GLY A 209 -17.42 4.19 -20.91
N LEU A 210 -16.21 3.99 -20.35
CA LEU A 210 -15.34 2.85 -20.73
C LEU A 210 -15.90 1.52 -20.22
N VAL A 211 -16.48 1.51 -19.02
CA VAL A 211 -17.19 0.35 -18.45
C VAL A 211 -18.35 -0.10 -19.35
N LYS A 212 -19.02 0.83 -20.03
CA LYS A 212 -20.11 0.54 -20.97
C LYS A 212 -19.63 0.15 -22.37
N ARG A 213 -18.46 0.62 -22.81
CA ARG A 213 -17.95 0.41 -24.18
C ARG A 213 -17.18 -0.90 -24.35
N ASP A 214 -16.44 -1.35 -23.34
CA ASP A 214 -15.70 -2.62 -23.36
C ASP A 214 -15.80 -3.36 -22.01
N PRO A 215 -16.91 -4.10 -21.80
CA PRO A 215 -17.11 -4.85 -20.56
C PRO A 215 -16.14 -6.04 -20.42
N ALA A 216 -15.57 -6.55 -21.52
CA ALA A 216 -14.66 -7.69 -21.47
C ALA A 216 -13.30 -7.30 -20.89
N SER A 217 -12.73 -6.19 -21.35
CA SER A 217 -11.47 -5.66 -20.83
C SER A 217 -11.56 -5.31 -19.33
N CYS A 218 -12.68 -4.71 -18.89
CA CYS A 218 -12.90 -4.41 -17.46
C CYS A 218 -12.93 -5.68 -16.60
N LYS A 219 -13.58 -6.75 -17.07
CA LYS A 219 -13.65 -8.05 -16.36
C LYS A 219 -12.27 -8.70 -16.26
N VAL A 220 -11.50 -8.68 -17.34
CA VAL A 220 -10.13 -9.22 -17.35
C VAL A 220 -9.21 -8.42 -16.43
N LEU A 221 -9.27 -7.09 -16.47
CA LEU A 221 -8.51 -6.22 -15.57
C LEU A 221 -8.87 -6.49 -14.10
N GLN A 222 -10.16 -6.63 -13.79
CA GLN A 222 -10.62 -6.94 -12.44
C GLN A 222 -10.12 -8.32 -11.97
N PHE A 223 -10.12 -9.32 -12.83
CA PHE A 223 -9.56 -10.64 -12.51
C PHE A 223 -8.07 -10.55 -12.14
N PHE A 224 -7.27 -9.86 -12.97
CA PHE A 224 -5.85 -9.68 -12.68
C PHE A 224 -5.61 -8.86 -11.41
N HIS A 225 -6.40 -7.80 -11.18
CA HIS A 225 -6.32 -7.02 -9.95
C HIS A 225 -6.54 -7.91 -8.71
N GLN A 226 -7.61 -8.71 -8.69
CA GLN A 226 -7.91 -9.63 -7.58
C GLN A 226 -6.83 -10.71 -7.39
N TYR A 227 -6.33 -11.28 -8.50
CA TYR A 227 -5.26 -12.28 -8.43
C TYR A 227 -3.95 -11.68 -7.90
N MET A 228 -3.55 -10.49 -8.35
CA MET A 228 -2.31 -9.83 -7.90
C MET A 228 -2.40 -9.37 -6.44
N LEU A 229 -3.58 -8.92 -6.01
CA LEU A 229 -3.87 -8.63 -4.60
C LEU A 229 -3.70 -9.90 -3.76
N GLY A 230 -4.30 -11.01 -4.18
CA GLY A 230 -4.14 -12.31 -3.52
C GLY A 230 -2.68 -12.76 -3.45
N CYS A 231 -1.96 -12.71 -4.57
CA CYS A 231 -0.53 -13.05 -4.62
C CYS A 231 0.29 -12.23 -3.63
N ASN A 232 0.02 -10.94 -3.50
CA ASN A 232 0.72 -10.08 -2.55
C ASN A 232 0.50 -10.55 -1.09
N TYR A 233 -0.74 -10.85 -0.70
CA TYR A 233 -1.04 -11.38 0.63
C TYR A 233 -0.39 -12.75 0.89
N PHE A 234 -0.42 -13.66 -0.07
CA PHE A 234 0.22 -14.97 0.08
C PHE A 234 1.74 -14.89 0.10
N TRP A 235 2.36 -13.94 -0.59
CA TRP A 235 3.80 -13.68 -0.47
C TRP A 235 4.18 -13.08 0.90
N MET A 236 3.33 -12.24 1.49
CA MET A 236 3.50 -11.80 2.89
C MET A 236 3.41 -12.98 3.87
N LEU A 237 2.49 -13.92 3.64
CA LEU A 237 2.43 -15.16 4.42
C LEU A 237 3.69 -16.02 4.23
N CYS A 238 4.19 -16.16 3.00
CA CYS A 238 5.42 -16.89 2.71
C CYS A 238 6.62 -16.30 3.47
N GLU A 239 6.71 -14.98 3.55
CA GLU A 239 7.72 -14.30 4.36
C GLU A 239 7.54 -14.54 5.86
N GLY A 240 6.30 -14.49 6.35
CA GLY A 240 5.97 -14.83 7.74
C GLY A 240 6.37 -16.25 8.13
N ILE A 241 6.02 -17.24 7.30
CA ILE A 241 6.41 -18.65 7.48
C ILE A 241 7.93 -18.80 7.49
N TYR A 242 8.62 -18.18 6.52
CA TYR A 242 10.07 -18.25 6.42
C TYR A 242 10.75 -17.65 7.66
N LEU A 243 10.31 -16.47 8.11
CA LEU A 243 10.88 -15.80 9.28
C LEU A 243 10.59 -16.57 10.57
N HIS A 244 9.38 -17.10 10.74
CA HIS A 244 9.03 -17.94 11.88
C HIS A 244 9.87 -19.23 11.92
N THR A 245 10.01 -19.91 10.77
CA THR A 245 10.78 -21.15 10.68
C THR A 245 12.26 -20.91 11.01
N LEU A 246 12.83 -19.81 10.52
CA LEU A 246 14.22 -19.46 10.77
C LEU A 246 14.51 -19.14 12.24
N ILE A 247 13.64 -18.37 12.91
CA ILE A 247 13.89 -17.89 14.27
C ILE A 247 13.50 -18.93 15.34
N VAL A 248 12.36 -19.59 15.16
CA VAL A 248 11.77 -20.46 16.19
C VAL A 248 12.13 -21.93 15.96
N VAL A 249 12.07 -22.37 14.70
CA VAL A 249 12.12 -23.79 14.30
C VAL A 249 13.49 -24.16 13.73
N ALA A 250 14.53 -23.36 14.03
CA ALA A 250 15.87 -23.29 13.40
C ALA A 250 16.50 -24.62 12.91
N VAL A 251 16.19 -25.76 13.53
CA VAL A 251 16.59 -27.13 13.15
C VAL A 251 16.09 -27.55 11.74
N PHE A 252 15.02 -26.96 11.21
CA PHE A 252 14.43 -27.36 9.92
C PHE A 252 14.72 -26.39 8.76
N ALA A 253 15.57 -25.37 8.96
CA ALA A 253 15.85 -24.36 7.95
C ALA A 253 16.67 -24.90 6.75
N GLU A 254 17.46 -25.98 6.93
CA GLU A 254 18.37 -26.51 5.91
C GLU A 254 17.69 -27.31 4.79
N GLU A 255 16.51 -27.92 5.00
CA GLU A 255 15.85 -28.79 4.00
C GLU A 255 14.70 -28.12 3.21
N GLN A 256 14.40 -26.85 3.48
CA GLN A 256 13.22 -26.18 2.91
C GLN A 256 13.40 -25.87 1.41
N ARG A 257 12.72 -26.65 0.57
CA ARG A 257 12.72 -26.46 -0.89
C ARG A 257 11.95 -25.20 -1.28
N LEU A 258 12.63 -24.22 -1.90
CA LEU A 258 12.04 -22.99 -2.47
C LEU A 258 10.78 -23.23 -3.31
N HIS A 259 10.71 -24.37 -4.00
CA HIS A 259 9.59 -24.72 -4.88
C HIS A 259 8.22 -24.68 -4.17
N TRP A 260 8.14 -25.09 -2.91
CA TRP A 260 6.89 -25.06 -2.14
C TRP A 260 6.41 -23.62 -1.88
N TYR A 261 7.34 -22.69 -1.63
CA TYR A 261 7.02 -21.27 -1.47
C TYR A 261 6.51 -20.66 -2.78
N TYR A 262 7.07 -21.03 -3.94
CA TYR A 262 6.55 -20.55 -5.24
C TYR A 262 5.14 -21.09 -5.52
N LEU A 263 4.88 -22.36 -5.20
CA LEU A 263 3.55 -22.95 -5.35
C LEU A 263 2.53 -22.26 -4.42
N LEU A 264 2.91 -21.95 -3.19
CA LEU A 264 2.05 -21.26 -2.22
C LEU A 264 1.84 -19.78 -2.59
N GLY A 265 2.89 -19.06 -2.99
CA GLY A 265 2.83 -17.63 -3.26
C GLY A 265 2.18 -17.26 -4.60
N TRP A 266 2.43 -18.01 -5.67
CA TRP A 266 1.89 -17.74 -7.01
C TRP A 266 0.80 -18.71 -7.44
N GLY A 267 0.92 -19.99 -7.07
CA GLY A 267 -0.01 -21.03 -7.51
C GLY A 267 -1.34 -20.99 -6.76
N PHE A 268 -1.29 -21.01 -5.43
CA PHE A 268 -2.49 -21.06 -4.59
C PHE A 268 -3.49 -19.90 -4.84
N PRO A 269 -3.07 -18.61 -4.95
CA PRO A 269 -4.00 -17.50 -5.16
C PRO A 269 -4.79 -17.58 -6.47
N LEU A 270 -4.28 -18.30 -7.46
CA LEU A 270 -4.95 -18.49 -8.75
C LEU A 270 -6.25 -19.30 -8.61
N VAL A 271 -6.29 -20.24 -7.66
CA VAL A 271 -7.45 -21.13 -7.47
C VAL A 271 -8.67 -20.34 -6.94
N PRO A 272 -8.61 -19.61 -5.82
CA PRO A 272 -9.74 -18.78 -5.38
C PRO A 272 -10.14 -17.70 -6.41
N ALA A 273 -9.17 -17.05 -7.05
CA ALA A 273 -9.43 -16.02 -8.05
C ALA A 273 -10.19 -16.56 -9.26
N SER A 274 -9.80 -17.73 -9.78
CA SER A 274 -10.47 -18.37 -10.92
C SER A 274 -11.86 -18.88 -10.56
N ILE A 275 -12.05 -19.49 -9.37
CA ILE A 275 -13.37 -19.90 -8.89
C ILE A 275 -14.30 -18.69 -8.78
N HIS A 276 -13.82 -17.57 -8.21
CA HIS A 276 -14.60 -16.35 -8.11
C HIS A 276 -14.97 -15.77 -9.48
N ALA A 277 -14.03 -15.73 -10.44
CA ALA A 277 -14.29 -15.25 -11.78
C ALA A 277 -15.36 -16.10 -12.51
N VAL A 278 -15.27 -17.43 -12.41
CA VAL A 278 -16.26 -18.33 -13.00
C VAL A 278 -17.61 -18.20 -12.32
N ALA A 279 -17.65 -18.09 -10.98
CA ALA A 279 -18.88 -17.90 -10.23
C ALA A 279 -19.56 -16.57 -10.58
N ARG A 280 -18.80 -15.46 -10.68
CA ARG A 280 -19.34 -14.16 -11.10
C ARG A 280 -19.83 -14.20 -12.55
N ALA A 281 -19.10 -14.85 -13.46
CA ALA A 281 -19.54 -15.02 -14.84
C ALA A 281 -20.88 -15.76 -14.97
N LYS A 282 -21.16 -16.74 -14.09
CA LYS A 282 -22.38 -17.55 -14.14
C LYS A 282 -23.57 -16.98 -13.38
N TYR A 283 -23.36 -16.43 -12.18
CA TYR A 283 -24.45 -16.03 -11.28
C TYR A 283 -24.82 -14.54 -11.40
N PHE A 284 -23.85 -13.66 -11.64
CA PHE A 284 -24.04 -12.20 -11.62
C PHE A 284 -23.16 -11.54 -12.69
N ASN A 285 -23.61 -11.59 -13.95
CA ASN A 285 -22.85 -11.06 -15.09
C ASN A 285 -22.99 -9.54 -15.23
N ASP A 286 -22.59 -8.79 -14.20
CA ASP A 286 -22.57 -7.33 -14.21
C ASP A 286 -21.62 -6.80 -15.31
N ASN A 287 -21.85 -5.56 -15.78
CA ASN A 287 -21.06 -4.93 -16.86
C ASN A 287 -19.55 -4.87 -16.52
N CYS A 288 -19.21 -4.62 -15.26
CA CYS A 288 -17.87 -4.83 -14.71
C CYS A 288 -18.00 -5.37 -13.28
N TRP A 289 -17.20 -6.37 -12.90
CA TRP A 289 -17.29 -7.06 -11.60
C TRP A 289 -16.82 -6.20 -10.41
N MET A 290 -17.37 -4.99 -10.28
CA MET A 290 -17.01 -3.98 -9.28
C MET A 290 -17.89 -4.05 -8.01
N SER A 291 -19.09 -4.65 -8.10
CA SER A 291 -20.00 -4.73 -6.95
C SER A 291 -19.38 -5.54 -5.80
N VAL A 292 -19.19 -4.86 -4.66
CA VAL A 292 -18.62 -5.41 -3.42
C VAL A 292 -19.69 -6.13 -2.58
N ASP A 293 -20.97 -5.81 -2.78
CA ASP A 293 -22.11 -6.27 -1.96
C ASP A 293 -22.57 -7.71 -2.24
N THR A 294 -21.67 -8.56 -2.76
CA THR A 294 -22.00 -9.95 -3.08
C THR A 294 -21.30 -10.92 -2.14
N HIS A 295 -22.04 -11.90 -1.63
CA HIS A 295 -21.47 -13.01 -0.84
C HIS A 295 -20.40 -13.82 -1.59
N LEU A 296 -20.28 -13.67 -2.91
CA LEU A 296 -19.26 -14.31 -3.74
C LEU A 296 -17.85 -13.77 -3.46
N LEU A 297 -17.72 -12.58 -2.85
CA LEU A 297 -16.43 -11.98 -2.50
C LEU A 297 -15.69 -12.80 -1.42
N TYR A 298 -16.44 -13.51 -0.55
CA TYR A 298 -15.87 -14.38 0.47
C TYR A 298 -15.00 -15.51 -0.09
N ILE A 299 -15.22 -15.94 -1.34
CA ILE A 299 -14.40 -16.99 -1.97
C ILE A 299 -12.94 -16.55 -2.10
N VAL A 300 -12.70 -15.28 -2.44
CA VAL A 300 -11.34 -14.72 -2.59
C VAL A 300 -10.81 -14.22 -1.26
N HIS A 301 -11.61 -13.46 -0.51
CA HIS A 301 -11.17 -12.84 0.74
C HIS A 301 -11.02 -13.83 1.88
N GLY A 302 -11.79 -14.93 1.92
CA GLY A 302 -11.70 -15.95 2.97
C GLY A 302 -10.29 -16.53 3.15
N PRO A 303 -9.67 -17.08 2.08
CA PRO A 303 -8.29 -17.55 2.13
C PRO A 303 -7.27 -16.47 2.50
N VAL A 304 -7.48 -15.23 2.05
CA VAL A 304 -6.62 -14.08 2.40
C VAL A 304 -6.71 -13.76 3.89
N MET A 305 -7.91 -13.69 4.45
CA MET A 305 -8.11 -13.45 5.88
C MET A 305 -7.53 -14.57 6.73
N ALA A 306 -7.69 -15.84 6.32
CA ALA A 306 -7.07 -16.97 6.98
C ALA A 306 -5.53 -16.88 6.96
N ALA A 307 -4.93 -16.50 5.82
CA ALA A 307 -3.49 -16.28 5.70
C ALA A 307 -3.00 -15.17 6.66
N LEU A 308 -3.74 -14.06 6.76
CA LEU A 308 -3.41 -12.97 7.68
C LEU A 308 -3.49 -13.40 9.16
N LEU A 309 -4.50 -14.18 9.54
CA LEU A 309 -4.64 -14.73 10.90
C LEU A 309 -3.47 -15.66 11.26
N VAL A 310 -3.06 -16.52 10.33
CA VAL A 310 -1.89 -17.38 10.49
C VAL A 310 -0.61 -16.53 10.64
N ASN A 311 -0.47 -15.48 9.85
CA ASN A 311 0.68 -14.57 9.94
C ASN A 311 0.72 -13.81 11.27
N PHE A 312 -0.45 -13.43 11.80
CA PHE A 312 -0.58 -12.83 13.14
C PHE A 312 -0.11 -13.80 14.23
N PHE A 313 -0.52 -15.08 14.17
CA PHE A 313 -0.04 -16.09 15.11
C PHE A 313 1.49 -16.26 15.04
N PHE A 314 2.06 -16.28 13.83
CA PHE A 314 3.52 -16.32 13.66
C PHE A 314 4.19 -15.10 14.28
N LEU A 315 3.67 -13.88 14.06
CA LEU A 315 4.21 -12.68 14.68
C LEU A 315 4.23 -12.81 16.21
N LEU A 316 3.13 -13.25 16.83
CA LEU A 316 3.08 -13.41 18.29
C LEU A 316 4.16 -14.38 18.80
N ASN A 317 4.38 -15.50 18.10
CA ASN A 317 5.44 -16.45 18.45
C ASN A 317 6.84 -15.86 18.26
N ILE A 318 7.06 -15.16 17.15
CA ILE A 318 8.33 -14.47 16.87
C ILE A 318 8.62 -13.43 17.95
N VAL A 319 7.64 -12.59 18.29
CA VAL A 319 7.76 -11.57 19.35
C VAL A 319 8.05 -12.24 20.69
N ARG A 320 7.34 -13.32 21.05
CA ARG A 320 7.59 -14.09 22.27
C ARG A 320 9.05 -14.56 22.33
N VAL A 321 9.53 -15.25 21.29
CA VAL A 321 10.89 -15.78 21.26
C VAL A 321 11.94 -14.66 21.26
N LEU A 322 11.72 -13.59 20.49
CA LEU A 322 12.61 -12.44 20.44
C LEU A 322 12.72 -11.76 21.81
N VAL A 323 11.58 -11.52 22.48
CA VAL A 323 11.55 -10.90 23.82
C VAL A 323 12.19 -11.82 24.86
N THR A 324 11.93 -13.13 24.82
CA THR A 324 12.59 -14.08 25.72
C THR A 324 14.11 -14.07 25.53
N LYS A 325 14.61 -14.16 24.29
CA LYS A 325 16.05 -14.12 24.00
C LYS A 325 16.69 -12.80 24.40
N LEU A 326 16.01 -11.67 24.17
CA LEU A 326 16.53 -10.35 24.59
C LEU A 326 16.59 -10.21 26.12
N ARG A 327 15.59 -10.75 26.83
CA ARG A 327 15.56 -10.77 28.30
C ARG A 327 16.67 -11.64 28.90
N ASP A 328 16.97 -12.78 28.28
CA ASP A 328 17.99 -13.70 28.74
C ASP A 328 19.42 -13.16 28.49
N THR A 329 19.65 -12.47 27.37
CA THR A 329 20.98 -11.94 27.02
C THR A 329 21.32 -10.63 27.76
N HIS A 330 20.33 -9.79 28.08
CA HIS A 330 20.59 -8.48 28.70
C HIS A 330 19.52 -8.11 29.75
N ARG A 331 19.75 -8.50 30.99
CA ARG A 331 18.80 -8.36 32.12
C ARG A 331 18.62 -6.91 32.65
N ALA A 332 19.32 -5.90 32.12
CA ALA A 332 19.53 -4.62 32.82
C ALA A 332 19.26 -3.30 32.05
N GLU A 333 18.97 -3.29 30.74
CA GLU A 333 18.70 -2.02 30.02
C GLU A 333 17.24 -1.91 29.53
N SER A 334 16.41 -1.15 30.26
CA SER A 334 15.04 -0.79 29.85
C SER A 334 14.99 -0.13 28.45
N ASN A 335 16.05 0.59 28.08
CA ASN A 335 16.19 1.25 26.78
C ASN A 335 16.25 0.26 25.60
N MET A 336 16.77 -0.96 25.80
CA MET A 336 16.83 -1.96 24.73
C MET A 336 15.50 -2.69 24.52
N TYR A 337 14.73 -2.88 25.59
CA TYR A 337 13.36 -3.41 25.49
C TYR A 337 12.47 -2.51 24.62
N MET A 338 12.52 -1.19 24.81
CA MET A 338 11.79 -0.24 23.96
C MET A 338 12.29 -0.22 22.51
N LYS A 339 13.60 -0.40 22.27
CA LYS A 339 14.15 -0.56 20.91
C LYS A 339 13.63 -1.83 20.22
N ALA A 340 13.51 -2.93 20.96
CA ALA A 340 12.98 -4.19 20.44
C ALA A 340 11.48 -4.12 20.14
N VAL A 341 10.68 -3.54 21.06
CA VAL A 341 9.25 -3.30 20.84
C VAL A 341 9.04 -2.40 19.62
N ARG A 342 9.86 -1.34 19.48
CA ARG A 342 9.85 -0.47 18.29
C ARG A 342 10.19 -1.23 17.01
N ALA A 343 11.18 -2.13 17.04
CA ALA A 343 11.52 -2.98 15.89
C ALA A 343 10.39 -3.96 15.55
N THR A 344 9.69 -4.51 16.54
CA THR A 344 8.53 -5.40 16.30
C THR A 344 7.32 -4.64 15.78
N LEU A 345 7.10 -3.38 16.19
CA LEU A 345 6.07 -2.51 15.61
C LEU A 345 6.33 -2.21 14.13
N ILE A 346 7.61 -2.10 13.75
CA ILE A 346 8.02 -1.96 12.34
C ILE A 346 7.78 -3.24 11.53
N LEU A 347 7.71 -4.41 12.19
CA LEU A 347 7.40 -5.70 11.57
C LEU A 347 5.89 -5.89 11.31
N VAL A 348 5.01 -5.12 11.95
CA VAL A 348 3.55 -5.23 11.80
C VAL A 348 3.09 -4.89 10.36
N PRO A 349 3.48 -3.75 9.75
CA PRO A 349 3.15 -3.45 8.36
C PRO A 349 3.80 -4.41 7.36
N LEU A 350 4.93 -5.03 7.71
CA LEU A 350 5.63 -5.96 6.82
C LEU A 350 4.82 -7.24 6.60
N LEU A 351 4.16 -7.72 7.65
CA LEU A 351 3.37 -8.97 7.64
C LEU A 351 1.89 -8.75 7.27
N GLY A 352 1.45 -7.52 7.01
CA GLY A 352 0.06 -7.21 6.67
C GLY A 352 -0.91 -7.35 7.84
N ILE A 353 -0.41 -7.33 9.07
CA ILE A 353 -1.18 -7.65 10.28
C ILE A 353 -2.12 -6.51 10.71
N GLN A 354 -1.95 -5.29 10.17
CA GLN A 354 -2.78 -4.12 10.47
C GLN A 354 -4.29 -4.39 10.28
N PHE A 355 -4.66 -5.23 9.31
CA PHE A 355 -6.05 -5.60 9.04
C PHE A 355 -6.66 -6.54 10.10
N VAL A 356 -5.82 -7.30 10.81
CA VAL A 356 -6.24 -8.22 11.88
C VAL A 356 -6.32 -7.50 13.22
N ILE A 357 -5.43 -6.53 13.47
CA ILE A 357 -5.39 -5.80 14.75
C ILE A 357 -6.58 -4.85 14.86
N ILE A 358 -6.97 -4.18 13.77
CA ILE A 358 -8.08 -3.21 13.79
C ILE A 358 -9.07 -3.55 12.66
N PRO A 359 -9.84 -4.64 12.79
CA PRO A 359 -10.72 -5.11 11.73
C PRO A 359 -12.04 -4.33 11.66
N TRP A 360 -12.44 -3.68 12.75
CA TRP A 360 -13.76 -3.04 12.86
C TRP A 360 -13.67 -1.52 12.72
N ARG A 361 -14.38 -0.98 11.72
CA ARG A 361 -14.58 0.45 11.57
C ARG A 361 -15.54 0.95 12.67
N PRO A 362 -15.15 1.95 13.48
CA PRO A 362 -16.00 2.45 14.55
C PRO A 362 -17.26 3.13 14.00
N GLU A 363 -18.39 3.00 14.72
CA GLU A 363 -19.69 3.59 14.33
C GLU A 363 -19.69 5.13 14.40
N ASN A 364 -18.85 5.72 15.24
CA ASN A 364 -18.73 7.16 15.37
C ASN A 364 -18.14 7.75 14.08
N ARG A 365 -18.87 8.67 13.42
CA ARG A 365 -18.45 9.28 12.15
C ARG A 365 -17.02 9.83 12.15
N LEU A 366 -16.66 10.65 13.13
CA LEU A 366 -15.31 11.23 13.24
C LEU A 366 -14.24 10.14 13.40
N ALA A 367 -14.51 9.13 14.23
CA ALA A 367 -13.57 8.03 14.44
C ALA A 367 -13.47 7.12 13.20
N GLY A 368 -14.57 6.95 12.45
CA GLY A 368 -14.63 6.19 11.21
C GLY A 368 -13.83 6.87 10.10
N GLU A 369 -13.97 8.19 9.95
CA GLU A 369 -13.18 8.97 9.00
C GLU A 369 -11.68 8.88 9.31
N ILE A 370 -11.29 9.02 10.58
CA ILE A 370 -9.88 8.87 11.01
C ILE A 370 -9.37 7.45 10.75
N TYR A 371 -10.19 6.43 11.06
CA TYR A 371 -9.87 5.04 10.80
C TYR A 371 -9.62 4.78 9.30
N ASP A 372 -10.49 5.29 8.44
CA ASP A 372 -10.36 5.14 6.99
C ASP A 372 -9.05 5.78 6.49
N TYR A 373 -8.72 6.99 6.94
CA TYR A 373 -7.44 7.63 6.60
C TYR A 373 -6.23 6.81 7.03
N ILE A 374 -6.20 6.34 8.29
CA ILE A 374 -5.07 5.57 8.81
C ILE A 374 -4.91 4.27 8.02
N MET A 375 -5.99 3.54 7.79
CA MET A 375 -5.95 2.28 7.05
C MET A 375 -5.54 2.46 5.60
N HIS A 376 -6.06 3.49 4.91
CA HIS A 376 -5.65 3.80 3.54
C HIS A 376 -4.16 4.17 3.46
N ILE A 377 -3.65 4.98 4.41
CA ILE A 377 -2.22 5.30 4.47
C ILE A 377 -1.40 4.02 4.68
N LEU A 378 -1.75 3.20 5.68
CA LEU A 378 -1.01 1.96 5.95
C LEU A 378 -1.02 0.99 4.77
N MET A 379 -2.15 0.89 4.06
CA MET A 379 -2.32 0.00 2.91
C MET A 379 -1.56 0.49 1.68
N HIS A 380 -1.76 1.75 1.26
CA HIS A 380 -1.17 2.26 0.01
C HIS A 380 0.32 2.56 0.12
N TYR A 381 0.82 2.88 1.32
CA TYR A 381 2.25 3.14 1.56
C TYR A 381 2.99 1.91 2.10
N GLN A 382 2.33 0.76 2.24
CA GLN A 382 2.93 -0.47 2.77
C GLN A 382 4.20 -0.86 2.00
N GLY A 383 4.14 -0.88 0.67
CA GLY A 383 5.30 -1.23 -0.17
C GLY A 383 6.47 -0.26 -0.05
N LEU A 384 6.19 1.05 0.16
CA LEU A 384 7.22 2.06 0.44
C LEU A 384 7.91 1.78 1.78
N LEU A 385 7.13 1.48 2.83
CA LEU A 385 7.67 1.12 4.15
C LEU A 385 8.55 -0.14 4.04
N VAL A 386 8.05 -1.18 3.37
CA VAL A 386 8.77 -2.43 3.11
C VAL A 386 10.11 -2.19 2.41
N ALA A 387 10.13 -1.40 1.32
CA ALA A 387 11.35 -1.05 0.60
C ALA A 387 12.35 -0.27 1.49
N THR A 388 11.84 0.68 2.27
CA THR A 388 12.64 1.50 3.18
C THR A 388 13.33 0.65 4.24
N ILE A 389 12.60 -0.25 4.88
CA ILE A 389 13.13 -1.07 5.98
C ILE A 389 14.12 -2.11 5.47
N PHE A 390 13.74 -2.90 4.46
CA PHE A 390 14.54 -4.06 4.03
C PHE A 390 15.68 -3.72 3.08
N CYS A 391 15.59 -2.62 2.34
CA CYS A 391 16.63 -2.21 1.40
C CYS A 391 17.38 -0.96 1.89
N PHE A 392 16.70 0.17 2.08
CA PHE A 392 17.38 1.45 2.34
C PHE A 392 18.00 1.55 3.75
N PHE A 393 17.37 0.98 4.77
CA PHE A 393 17.87 0.95 6.15
C PHE A 393 18.69 -0.31 6.48
N ASN A 394 18.90 -1.19 5.51
CA ASN A 394 19.70 -2.39 5.72
C ASN A 394 21.20 -2.05 5.69
N GLY A 395 21.88 -2.28 6.82
CA GLY A 395 23.31 -1.98 6.97
C GLY A 395 24.21 -2.73 5.99
N GLU A 396 23.85 -3.94 5.56
CA GLU A 396 24.59 -4.69 4.54
C GLU A 396 24.52 -4.00 3.17
N VAL A 397 23.33 -3.53 2.80
CA VAL A 397 23.08 -2.80 1.54
C VAL A 397 23.78 -1.45 1.57
N GLN A 398 23.66 -0.70 2.67
CA GLN A 398 24.35 0.58 2.85
C GLN A 398 25.88 0.41 2.77
N GLY A 399 26.41 -0.65 3.39
CA GLY A 399 27.84 -0.99 3.31
C GLY A 399 28.28 -1.32 1.89
N ALA A 400 27.51 -2.12 1.15
CA ALA A 400 27.79 -2.45 -0.24
C ALA A 400 27.76 -1.22 -1.16
N LEU A 401 26.76 -0.35 -1.00
CA LEU A 401 26.64 0.90 -1.75
C LEU A 401 27.81 1.84 -1.44
N LYS A 402 28.17 2.01 -0.16
CA LYS A 402 29.31 2.85 0.25
C LYS A 402 30.63 2.33 -0.33
N ARG A 403 30.84 1.01 -0.33
CA ARG A 403 32.04 0.39 -0.94
C ARG A 403 32.12 0.68 -2.44
N GLN A 404 31.02 0.51 -3.17
CA GLN A 404 30.98 0.83 -4.60
C GLN A 404 31.18 2.31 -4.87
N TRP A 405 30.54 3.18 -4.07
CA TRP A 405 30.71 4.62 -4.20
C TRP A 405 32.17 5.04 -4.02
N THR A 406 32.86 4.49 -3.02
CA THR A 406 34.29 4.73 -2.81
C THR A 406 35.12 4.23 -3.98
N GLN A 407 34.86 3.02 -4.50
CA GLN A 407 35.57 2.48 -5.67
C GLN A 407 35.36 3.36 -6.92
N TYR A 408 34.11 3.78 -7.17
CA TYR A 408 33.77 4.66 -8.27
C TYR A 408 34.46 6.02 -8.14
N LYS A 409 34.48 6.61 -6.93
CA LYS A 409 35.19 7.87 -6.65
C LYS A 409 36.69 7.75 -6.92
N THR A 410 37.33 6.64 -6.52
CA THR A 410 38.77 6.40 -6.78
C THR A 410 39.06 6.25 -8.28
N GLN A 411 38.24 5.49 -9.01
CA GLN A 411 38.39 5.33 -10.47
C GLN A 411 38.16 6.63 -11.22
N TRP A 412 37.16 7.42 -10.83
CA TRP A 412 36.88 8.72 -11.43
C TRP A 412 37.99 9.74 -11.11
N GLY A 413 38.54 9.69 -9.90
CA GLY A 413 39.71 10.48 -9.49
C GLY A 413 40.96 10.16 -10.32
N GLN A 414 41.23 8.87 -10.59
CA GLN A 414 42.33 8.43 -11.47
C GLN A 414 42.14 8.93 -12.91
N ARG A 415 40.95 8.76 -13.50
CA ARG A 415 40.66 9.27 -14.85
C ARG A 415 40.85 10.78 -14.98
N ARG A 416 40.49 11.56 -13.95
CA ARG A 416 40.68 13.02 -13.94
C ARG A 416 42.16 13.41 -13.84
N ARG A 417 42.97 12.61 -13.14
CA ARG A 417 44.42 12.81 -12.99
C ARG A 417 45.18 12.48 -14.28
N GLU A 418 44.79 11.40 -14.96
CA GLU A 418 45.34 11.04 -16.28
C GLU A 418 45.03 12.10 -17.35
N HIS A 419 43.81 12.65 -17.36
CA HIS A 419 43.40 13.71 -18.30
C HIS A 419 44.13 15.05 -18.08
N CYS A 420 44.58 15.32 -16.85
CA CYS A 420 45.41 16.49 -16.55
C CYS A 420 46.88 16.26 -16.94
N SER A 421 47.39 15.04 -16.70
CA SER A 421 48.76 14.65 -17.07
C SER A 421 48.99 14.70 -18.59
N THR A 422 47.99 14.31 -19.40
CA THR A 422 48.10 14.39 -20.88
C THR A 422 48.10 15.82 -21.41
N ARG A 423 47.57 16.78 -20.64
CA ARG A 423 47.57 18.21 -20.98
C ARG A 423 48.83 18.94 -20.52
N SER A 424 49.59 18.35 -19.57
CA SER A 424 50.89 18.88 -19.13
C SER A 424 52.07 18.34 -19.95
N THR A 425 51.96 17.16 -20.57
CA THR A 425 53.00 16.60 -21.46
C THR A 425 53.06 17.25 -22.84
N SER A 426 52.15 18.17 -23.18
CA SER A 426 52.10 18.84 -24.49
C SER A 426 52.89 20.16 -24.55
N TYR A 427 53.62 20.56 -23.50
CA TYR A 427 54.38 21.82 -23.44
C TYR A 427 55.91 21.67 -23.33
N THR A 428 56.48 20.48 -23.47
CA THR A 428 57.94 20.28 -23.41
C THR A 428 58.44 19.31 -24.48
N ALA A 429 58.34 19.69 -25.75
CA ALA A 429 59.07 19.02 -26.83
C ALA A 429 59.17 19.88 -28.12
N THR A 430 59.83 21.04 -28.06
CA THR A 430 60.34 21.71 -29.28
C THR A 430 61.63 22.50 -29.00
N SER A 431 62.78 21.85 -29.17
CA SER A 431 64.06 22.43 -29.64
C SER A 431 65.02 21.25 -29.90
N ILE A 432 64.96 20.62 -31.07
CA ILE A 432 65.84 20.87 -32.24
C ILE A 432 67.32 20.55 -31.94
N THR A 433 67.69 19.31 -32.31
CA THR A 433 68.90 18.80 -33.01
C THR A 433 70.22 19.56 -32.97
N GLU A 434 71.33 18.85 -32.70
CA GLU A 434 72.42 18.52 -33.67
C GLU A 434 73.45 17.54 -33.04
N VAL A 435 73.56 16.30 -33.57
CA VAL A 435 74.70 15.67 -34.30
C VAL A 435 75.84 15.08 -33.42
N PRO A 436 76.31 13.84 -33.69
CA PRO A 436 77.17 13.06 -32.77
C PRO A 436 78.66 13.22 -33.07
N VAL A 437 79.56 12.71 -32.19
CA VAL A 437 80.82 11.98 -32.50
C VAL A 437 81.92 12.07 -31.38
N TYR A 438 82.65 10.94 -31.21
CA TYR A 438 83.95 10.64 -30.54
C TYR A 438 84.10 10.45 -29.01
N LEU A 439 84.26 9.17 -28.63
CA LEU A 439 85.42 8.53 -27.95
C LEU A 439 86.29 9.36 -26.98
N TYR A 440 86.34 9.00 -25.68
CA TYR A 440 87.55 8.53 -24.94
C TYR A 440 87.25 8.28 -23.44
N HIS A 441 87.93 7.28 -22.88
CA HIS A 441 88.12 6.95 -21.46
C HIS A 441 88.70 8.13 -20.64
N HIS A 442 88.31 8.28 -19.35
CA HIS A 442 89.24 8.21 -18.19
C HIS A 442 88.49 8.27 -16.85
N ASP A 443 88.87 7.38 -15.92
CA ASP A 443 88.56 7.39 -14.48
C ASP A 443 89.00 8.67 -13.76
N SER A 444 88.28 9.07 -12.70
CA SER A 444 88.78 9.18 -11.31
C SER A 444 88.12 10.30 -10.48
N ASN A 445 87.84 9.92 -9.23
CA ASN A 445 87.59 10.71 -8.02
C ASN A 445 88.24 12.10 -8.00
N ASN A 446 87.58 13.10 -7.39
CA ASN A 446 87.69 13.41 -5.96
C ASN A 446 87.19 14.83 -5.64
N GLU A 447 86.56 14.97 -4.47
CA GLU A 447 86.62 16.09 -3.52
C GLU A 447 86.25 17.56 -3.88
N GLN A 448 85.38 18.07 -3.00
CA GLN A 448 85.53 19.27 -2.18
C GLN A 448 84.91 20.62 -2.60
N LEU A 449 84.11 21.15 -1.63
CA LEU A 449 83.99 22.54 -1.16
C LEU A 449 83.33 23.55 -2.14
N ASN A 450 82.48 24.50 -1.74
CA ASN A 450 82.24 25.14 -0.46
C ASN A 450 80.95 26.00 -0.52
N GLY A 451 80.29 26.15 0.62
CA GLY A 451 79.60 27.38 1.08
C GLY A 451 78.22 27.71 0.51
N ARG A 452 77.27 28.32 1.23
CA ARG A 452 77.04 28.70 2.64
C ARG A 452 75.70 29.46 2.65
N TYR A 453 74.80 29.18 3.63
CA TYR A 453 73.73 30.05 4.19
C TYR A 453 72.66 30.60 3.21
N ALA A 454 71.38 30.78 3.52
CA ALA A 454 70.48 30.69 4.68
C ALA A 454 69.07 30.44 4.06
N GLU A 455 68.00 30.00 4.71
CA GLU A 455 67.46 30.37 6.00
C GLU A 455 66.35 29.36 6.35
N ASP A 456 66.26 29.05 7.64
CA ASP A 456 65.37 28.08 8.27
C ASP A 456 63.88 28.45 8.22
N SER A 457 63.04 27.41 8.26
CA SER A 457 61.90 27.34 9.19
C SER A 457 61.38 25.91 9.29
N GLU A 458 62.00 25.12 10.18
CA GLU A 458 61.41 23.95 10.82
C GLU A 458 60.61 24.35 12.08
N LEU A 459 59.64 23.49 12.41
CA LEU A 459 59.14 23.01 13.72
C LEU A 459 57.60 23.04 13.77
N VAL A 460 56.91 21.90 13.73
CA VAL A 460 56.82 20.77 14.68
C VAL A 460 56.10 21.13 15.99
N ALA A 461 54.94 20.47 16.14
CA ALA A 461 54.27 19.95 17.33
C ALA A 461 54.60 20.51 18.72
N LEU A 462 53.54 20.77 19.50
CA LEU A 462 53.56 20.57 20.95
C LEU A 462 52.16 20.22 21.50
N LYS A 463 52.16 19.17 22.33
CA LYS A 463 51.08 18.66 23.18
C LYS A 463 51.48 18.92 24.63
N SER A 464 50.58 19.48 25.44
CA SER A 464 50.42 19.36 26.91
C SER A 464 49.24 20.29 27.28
N GLY A 465 48.24 20.01 28.12
CA GLY A 465 48.18 19.20 29.33
C GLY A 465 48.06 20.15 30.54
N GLU A 466 46.86 20.17 31.18
CA GLU A 466 46.55 20.62 32.57
C GLU A 466 46.54 22.16 32.82
N THR A 467 45.72 22.82 33.67
CA THR A 467 44.75 22.46 34.74
C THR A 467 43.91 23.71 35.10
N SER A 468 42.66 23.48 35.51
CA SER A 468 41.80 24.17 36.51
C SER A 468 41.88 25.67 36.82
N ALA A 469 40.73 26.34 36.73
CA ALA A 469 40.07 27.10 37.81
C ALA A 469 38.56 27.18 37.56
#